data_AF-A0A6L7CGV5-F1
#
_entry.id   AF-A0A6L7CGV5-F1
#
_cell.length_a   1.000
_cell.length_b   1.000
_cell.length_c   1.000
_cell.angle_alpha   90.00
_cell.angle_beta   90.00
_cell.angle_gamma   90.00
#
_symmetry.space_group_name_H-M   'P 1'
#
loop_
_entity.id
_entity.type
_entity.pdbx_description
1 polymer ?
#
loop_
_entity_poly.entity_id
_entity_poly.type
_entity_poly.pdbx_seq_one_letter_code
_entity_poly.pdbx_strand_id
1 'polypeptide(L)' 'MIRFAVIGTNWITRQFVEAAHESGKYKLTAVYSRSL' A
#
# COMPACT_ATOMS: atom_id res chain seq x y z
N MET A 1 0.26 -15.27 0.59
CA MET A 1 0.00 -13.83 0.73
C MET A 1 1.31 -13.09 0.83
N ILE A 2 1.61 -12.22 -0.13
CA ILE A 2 2.88 -11.48 -0.20
C ILE A 2 2.78 -10.27 0.73
N ARG A 3 3.81 -10.04 1.55
CA ARG A 3 3.89 -8.87 2.43
C ARG A 3 4.58 -7.73 1.70
N PHE A 4 4.03 -6.53 1.76
CA PHE A 4 4.60 -5.36 1.12
C PHE A 4 4.44 -4.10 1.96
N ALA A 5 5.19 -3.06 1.59
CA ALA A 5 5.12 -1.73 2.15
C ALA A 5 5.06 -0.69 1.03
N VAL A 6 4.52 0.49 1.33
CA VAL A 6 4.53 1.64 0.41
C VAL A 6 5.33 2.80 0.99
N ILE A 7 5.98 3.54 0.09
CA ILE A 7 6.68 4.79 0.40
C ILE A 7 5.96 5.92 -0.33
N GLY A 8 5.43 6.87 0.43
CA GLY A 8 4.55 7.95 -0.05
C GLY A 8 3.06 7.65 0.20
N THR A 9 2.29 8.72 0.35
CA THR A 9 0.83 8.70 0.59
C THR A 9 0.09 9.56 -0.44
N ASN A 10 0.54 9.53 -1.69
CA ASN A 10 -0.15 10.20 -2.79
C ASN A 10 -1.32 9.36 -3.33
N TRP A 11 -2.07 9.93 -4.27
CA TRP A 11 -3.24 9.27 -4.86
C TRP A 11 -2.88 7.94 -5.56
N ILE A 12 -1.69 7.80 -6.15
CA ILE A 12 -1.23 6.57 -6.82
C ILE A 12 -1.01 5.46 -5.79
N THR A 13 -0.28 5.75 -4.71
CA THR A 13 -0.02 4.77 -3.64
C THR A 13 -1.31 4.30 -2.98
N ARG A 14 -2.32 5.20 -2.87
CA ARG A 14 -3.64 4.83 -2.37
C ARG A 14 -4.33 3.83 -3.31
N GLN A 15 -4.41 4.13 -4.61
CA GLN A 15 -5.05 3.24 -5.59
C GLN A 15 -4.36 1.87 -5.67
N PHE A 16 -3.03 1.83 -5.56
CA PHE A 16 -2.28 0.58 -5.49
C PHE A 16 -2.65 -0.26 -4.26
N VAL A 17 -2.76 0.36 -3.08
CA VAL A 17 -3.15 -0.34 -1.85
C VAL A 17 -4.58 -0.87 -1.94
N GLU A 18 -5.51 -0.10 -2.48
CA GLU A 18 -6.90 -0.52 -2.72
C GLU A 18 -6.95 -1.78 -3.61
N ALA A 19 -6.30 -1.73 -4.79
CA ALA A 19 -6.23 -2.89 -5.69
C ALA A 19 -5.50 -4.10 -5.06
N ALA A 20 -4.43 -3.86 -4.29
CA ALA A 20 -3.71 -4.92 -3.60
C ALA A 20 -4.59 -5.61 -2.55
N HIS A 21 -5.42 -4.85 -1.84
CA HIS A 21 -6.40 -5.36 -0.88
C HIS A 21 -7.50 -6.17 -1.59
N GLU A 22 -8.10 -5.63 -2.65
CA GLU A 22 -9.12 -6.30 -3.45
C GLU A 22 -8.63 -7.63 -4.05
N SER A 23 -7.35 -7.70 -4.42
CA SER A 23 -6.80 -8.92 -5.00
C SER A 23 -6.74 -10.10 -4.01
N GLY A 24 -6.76 -9.85 -2.69
CA GLY A 24 -6.55 -10.87 -1.65
C GLY A 24 -5.17 -11.55 -1.64
N LYS A 25 -4.27 -11.17 -2.57
CA LYS A 25 -2.95 -11.79 -2.74
C LYS A 25 -1.88 -11.14 -1.87
N TYR A 26 -2.13 -9.90 -1.44
CA TYR A 26 -1.16 -9.06 -0.72
C TYR A 26 -1.66 -8.66 0.66
N LYS A 27 -0.71 -8.43 1.56
CA LYS A 27 -0.95 -7.81 2.86
C LYS A 27 -0.02 -6.61 3.02
N LEU A 28 -0.59 -5.41 3.10
CA LEU A 28 0.15 -4.20 3.44
C LEU A 28 0.58 -4.29 4.91
N THR A 29 1.87 -4.13 5.18
CA THR A 29 2.42 -4.25 6.53
C THR A 29 3.08 -2.98 7.06
N ALA A 30 3.44 -2.04 6.18
CA ALA A 30 4.02 -0.76 6.58
C ALA A 30 3.75 0.33 5.55
N VAL A 31 3.67 1.57 6.04
CA VAL A 31 3.55 2.79 5.23
C VAL A 31 4.60 3.76 5.75
N TYR A 32 5.41 4.33 4.86
CA TYR A 32 6.34 5.39 5.19
C TYR A 32 6.01 6.64 4.37
N SER A 33 5.90 7.80 5.01
CA SER A 33 5.76 9.09 4.35
C SER A 33 6.60 10.14 5.05
N ARG A 34 7.07 11.14 4.30
CA ARG A 34 7.83 12.29 4.83
C ARG A 34 6.91 13.36 5.45
N SER A 35 5.64 13.31 5.11
CA SER A 35 4.62 14.25 5.57
C SER A 35 3.41 13.42 5.95
N LEU A 36 2.96 13.53 7.20
CA LEU A 36 1.74 12.89 7.68
C LEU A 36 0.54 13.79 7.37
#